data_AF-A0A923CFB0-F1
#
_entry.id   AF-A0A923CFB0-F1
#
_cell.length_a   1.000
_cell.length_b   1.000
_cell.length_c   1.000
_cell.angle_alpha   90.00
_cell.angle_beta   90.00
_cell.angle_gamma   90.00
#
_symmetry.space_group_name_H-M   'P 1'
#
loop_
_entity.id
_entity.type
_entity.pdbx_description
1 polymer ?
#
loop_
_entity_poly.entity_id
_entity_poly.type
_entity_poly.pdbx_seq_one_letter_code
_entity_poly.pdbx_strand_id
1 'polypeptide(L)' 'MANPKRKHSHARGAKRRTHWKTSLPELSETKNVNGEPLHVRHNASPDGWYKGRRLPGFKD' A
#
# COMPACT_ATOMS: atom_id res chain seq x y z
N MET A 1 8.21 36.10 -13.72
CA MET A 1 7.44 35.04 -13.04
C MET A 1 6.48 35.67 -12.04
N ALA A 2 5.32 35.05 -11.79
CA ALA A 2 4.40 35.53 -10.77
C ALA A 2 4.84 35.04 -9.38
N ASN A 3 5.43 35.92 -8.58
CA ASN A 3 5.86 35.60 -7.22
C ASN A 3 4.71 35.81 -6.22
N PRO A 4 4.62 34.99 -5.15
CA PRO A 4 3.61 35.17 -4.12
C PRO A 4 3.81 36.52 -3.41
N LYS A 5 2.82 37.40 -3.53
CA LYS A 5 2.82 38.74 -2.89
C LYS A 5 2.83 38.67 -1.36
N ARG A 6 2.33 37.59 -0.75
CA ARG A 6 2.23 37.38 0.70
C ARG A 6 2.45 35.91 1.10
N LYS A 7 2.96 35.70 2.32
CA LYS A 7 3.05 34.38 2.94
C LYS A 7 1.66 33.79 3.19
N HIS A 8 1.47 32.52 2.89
CA HIS A 8 0.24 31.80 3.24
C HIS A 8 0.21 31.43 4.71
N SER A 9 -0.96 31.51 5.34
CA SER A 9 -1.14 31.09 6.72
C SER A 9 -0.92 29.58 6.88
N HIS A 10 -0.49 29.16 8.08
CA HIS A 10 -0.33 27.75 8.41
C HIS A 10 -1.64 26.97 8.22
N ALA A 11 -2.79 27.58 8.58
CA ALA A 11 -4.11 27.01 8.34
C ALA A 11 -4.40 26.74 6.85
N ARG A 12 -4.04 27.67 5.93
CA ARG A 12 -4.20 27.46 4.49
C ARG A 12 -3.32 26.31 3.98
N GLY A 13 -2.09 26.23 4.48
CA GLY A 13 -1.18 25.13 4.15
C GLY A 13 -1.67 23.77 4.64
N ALA A 14 -2.22 23.71 5.85
CA ALA A 14 -2.81 22.50 6.41
C ALA A 14 -4.06 22.07 5.63
N LYS A 15 -4.99 23.00 5.36
CA LYS A 15 -6.19 22.75 4.53
C LYS A 15 -5.84 22.26 3.13
N ARG A 16 -4.78 22.79 2.51
CA ARG A 16 -4.32 22.31 1.19
C ARG A 16 -3.82 20.86 1.23
N ARG A 17 -3.21 20.43 2.34
CA ARG A 17 -2.62 19.08 2.50
C ARG A 17 -3.60 18.05 3.06
N THR A 18 -4.88 18.38 3.22
CA THR A 18 -5.90 17.43 3.73
C THR A 18 -6.05 16.20 2.84
N HIS A 19 -5.92 16.35 1.52
CA HIS A 19 -6.01 15.27 0.55
C HIS A 19 -4.65 14.66 0.17
N TRP A 20 -3.54 15.19 0.70
CA TRP A 20 -2.21 14.62 0.52
C TRP A 20 -2.00 13.49 1.54
N LYS A 21 -2.83 12.46 1.45
CA LYS A 21 -2.83 11.29 2.35
C LYS A 21 -2.56 10.02 1.55
N THR A 22 -1.85 9.09 2.17
CA THR A 22 -1.62 7.75 1.64
C THR A 22 -2.83 6.87 1.91
N SER A 23 -3.17 5.99 0.96
CA SER A 23 -4.18 4.95 1.11
C SER A 23 -3.50 3.61 1.45
N LEU A 24 -4.14 2.82 2.30
CA LEU A 24 -3.73 1.44 2.52
C LEU A 24 -4.07 0.59 1.28
N PRO A 25 -3.19 -0.33 0.86
CA PRO A 25 -3.52 -1.28 -0.19
C PRO A 25 -4.56 -2.28 0.30
N GLU A 26 -5.27 -2.91 -0.63
CA GLU A 26 -6.19 -3.98 -0.30
C GLU A 26 -5.44 -5.26 0.05
N LEU A 27 -5.68 -5.76 1.26
CA LEU A 27 -5.11 -6.99 1.76
C LEU A 27 -6.17 -8.10 1.77
N SER A 28 -5.75 -9.32 1.50
CA SER A 28 -6.60 -10.52 1.53
C SER A 28 -5.91 -11.62 2.33
N GLU A 29 -6.70 -12.52 2.91
CA GLU A 29 -6.16 -13.69 3.59
C GLU A 29 -5.49 -14.64 2.60
N THR A 30 -4.33 -15.15 2.99
CA THR A 30 -3.63 -16.20 2.25
C THR A 30 -4.30 -17.55 2.50
N LYS A 31 -4.20 -18.45 1.51
CA LYS A 31 -4.81 -19.79 1.57
C LYS A 31 -3.83 -20.88 2.01
N ASN A 32 -2.72 -20.52 2.64
CA ASN A 32 -1.72 -21.45 3.17
C ASN A 32 -1.79 -21.49 4.71
N VAL A 33 -1.43 -22.63 5.30
CA VAL A 33 -1.58 -22.86 6.75
C VAL A 33 -0.35 -22.38 7.54
N ASN A 34 0.84 -22.38 6.92
CA ASN A 34 2.13 -22.18 7.60
C ASN A 34 2.88 -20.91 7.16
N GLY A 35 2.19 -19.90 6.61
CA GLY A 35 2.84 -18.69 6.08
C GLY A 35 2.21 -17.39 6.56
N GLU A 36 2.64 -16.28 5.97
CA GLU A 36 2.11 -14.95 6.27
C GLU A 36 0.59 -14.91 6.03
N PRO A 37 -0.23 -14.46 7.01
CA PRO A 37 -1.69 -14.58 6.96
C PRO A 37 -2.33 -13.62 5.95
N LEU A 38 -1.61 -12.57 5.54
CA LEU A 38 -2.11 -11.52 4.67
C LEU A 38 -1.20 -11.34 3.46
N HIS A 39 -1.81 -11.08 2.31
CA HIS A 39 -1.10 -10.72 1.09
C HIS A 39 -1.86 -9.64 0.35
N VAL A 40 -1.16 -8.93 -0.54
CA VAL A 40 -1.79 -7.96 -1.43
C VAL A 40 -2.76 -8.68 -2.36
N ARG A 41 -3.99 -8.16 -2.47
CA ARG A 41 -5.02 -8.79 -3.30
C ARG A 41 -4.54 -8.96 -4.75
N HIS A 42 -4.84 -10.12 -5.32
CA HIS A 42 -4.44 -10.53 -6.68
C HIS A 42 -2.94 -10.72 -6.92
N ASN A 43 -2.10 -10.62 -5.89
CA ASN A 43 -0.67 -10.90 -5.99
C ASN A 43 -0.33 -12.23 -5.30
N ALA A 44 0.89 -12.73 -5.49
CA ALA A 44 1.39 -13.86 -4.72
C ALA A 44 1.73 -13.41 -3.29
N SER A 45 1.58 -14.33 -2.33
CA SER A 45 2.15 -14.16 -0.99
C SER A 45 3.69 -14.09 -1.09
N PRO A 46 4.37 -13.32 -0.21
CA PRO A 46 5.83 -13.31 -0.12
C PRO A 46 6.45 -14.70 0.00
N ASP A 47 5.73 -15.64 0.61
CA ASP A 47 6.20 -17.01 0.77
C ASP A 47 6.15 -17.81 -0.52
N GLY A 48 5.53 -17.31 -1.59
CA GLY A 48 5.42 -17.98 -2.89
C GLY A 48 4.16 -18.82 -3.06
N TRP A 49 3.05 -18.37 -2.48
CA TRP A 49 1.74 -19.00 -2.60
C TRP A 49 0.77 -18.12 -3.37
N TYR A 50 -0.01 -18.70 -4.28
CA TYR A 50 -1.10 -18.01 -4.95
C TYR A 50 -2.27 -18.95 -5.20
N LYS A 51 -3.48 -18.53 -4.79
CA LYS A 51 -4.70 -19.34 -4.89
C LYS A 51 -4.54 -20.76 -4.30
N GLY A 52 -3.83 -20.89 -3.17
CA GLY A 52 -3.61 -22.16 -2.48
C GLY A 52 -2.61 -23.12 -3.17
N ARG A 53 -1.87 -22.65 -4.17
CA ARG A 53 -0.82 -23.44 -4.85
C ARG A 53 0.54 -22.82 -4.64
N ARG A 54 1.56 -23.66 -4.47
CA ARG A 54 2.97 -23.28 -4.46
C ARG A 54 3.38 -22.85 -5.87
N LEU A 55 3.99 -21.68 -5.99
CA LEU A 55 4.53 -21.20 -7.26
C LEU A 55 5.88 -21.86 -7.57
N PRO A 56 6.15 -22.20 -8.84
CA PRO A 56 7.44 -22.75 -9.24
C PRO A 56 8.55 -21.70 -9.04
N GLY A 57 9.70 -22.14 -8.54
CA GLY A 57 10.88 -21.28 -8.33
C GLY A 57 10.98 -20.64 -6.95
N PHE A 58 9.98 -20.81 -6.07
CA PHE A 58 10.15 -20.51 -4.66
C PHE A 58 10.82 -21.69 -3.96
N LYS A 59 11.93 -21.40 -3.27
CA LYS A 59 12.70 -22.39 -2.49
C LYS A 59 12.00 -22.62 -1.14
N ASP A 60 12.11 -23.84 -0.62
CA ASP A 60 11.67 -24.19 0.75
C ASP A 60 12.59 -23.58 1.81
#